data_AF-C1GBZ8-F1
#
_entry.id   AF-C1GBZ8-F1
#
_cell.length_a   1.000
_cell.length_b   1.000
_cell.length_c   1.000
_cell.angle_alpha   90.00
_cell.angle_beta   90.00
_cell.angle_gamma   90.00
#
_symmetry.space_group_name_H-M   'P 1'
#
loop_
_entity.id
_entity.type
_entity.pdbx_description
1 polymer ?
#
loop_
_entity_poly.entity_id
_entity_poly.type
_entity_poly.pdbx_seq_one_letter_code
_entity_poly.pdbx_strand_id
1 'polypeptide(L)'
;MTKVVRLGTPNFDKMLCQLVSRQSETKFPVDGYDITKLPDETLIELFNTAPLLHDNQRTCIGRLSRTFVLKGRELVRPCEAETMKLVEAKTSISVLKVHQVVNTKMQDTFFGCHRYFIMDFIEGDTTQDYWEDLNQAQRENVVSQVASMFLALQPAQVPQQPGPVDCQFLV
;
A
#
# COMPACT_ATOMS: atom_id res chain seq x y z
N MET A 1 -22.40 35.25 9.20
CA MET A 1 -22.49 33.80 8.93
C MET A 1 -21.75 33.54 7.62
N THR A 2 -20.48 33.14 7.72
CA THR A 2 -19.58 33.03 6.57
C THR A 2 -19.84 31.70 5.86
N LYS A 3 -20.23 31.78 4.58
CA LYS A 3 -20.42 30.60 3.72
C LYS A 3 -19.08 29.88 3.60
N VAL A 4 -18.98 28.68 4.17
CA VAL A 4 -17.90 27.75 3.87
C VAL A 4 -18.11 27.30 2.42
N VAL A 5 -17.33 27.87 1.52
CA VAL A 5 -17.20 27.37 0.14
C VAL A 5 -16.46 26.04 0.25
N ARG A 6 -17.16 24.93 -0.01
CA ARG A 6 -16.48 23.65 -0.25
C ARG A 6 -15.57 23.87 -1.45
N LEU A 7 -14.25 23.92 -1.21
CA LEU A 7 -13.27 23.71 -2.26
C LEU A 7 -13.67 22.41 -2.97
N GLY A 8 -13.75 22.47 -4.30
CA GLY A 8 -14.22 21.35 -5.13
C GLY A 8 -13.53 20.05 -4.71
N THR A 9 -14.29 18.95 -4.77
CA THR A 9 -13.76 17.60 -4.60
C THR A 9 -12.49 17.47 -5.46
N PRO A 10 -11.36 16.99 -4.90
CA PRO A 10 -10.21 16.66 -5.71
C PRO A 10 -10.69 15.77 -6.86
N ASN A 11 -10.34 16.14 -8.09
CA ASN A 11 -10.63 15.30 -9.23
C ASN A 11 -9.73 14.06 -9.12
N PHE A 12 -10.28 12.99 -8.55
CA PHE A 12 -9.67 11.66 -8.49
C PHE A 12 -9.81 10.90 -9.84
N ASP A 13 -10.35 11.53 -10.89
CA ASP A 13 -10.74 10.89 -12.17
C ASP A 13 -9.55 10.46 -13.06
N LYS A 14 -8.31 10.58 -12.56
CA LYS A 14 -7.11 9.98 -13.18
C LYS A 14 -6.51 8.83 -12.38
N MET A 15 -7.26 8.24 -11.47
CA MET A 15 -6.86 7.03 -10.77
C MET A 15 -7.23 5.81 -11.62
N LEU A 16 -6.24 5.19 -12.28
CA LEU A 16 -6.50 3.98 -13.03
C LEU A 16 -6.59 2.79 -12.06
N CYS A 17 -7.74 2.13 -12.05
CA CYS A 17 -7.96 0.84 -11.39
C CYS A 17 -8.48 -0.14 -12.44
N GLN A 18 -7.74 -1.21 -12.69
CA GLN A 18 -8.16 -2.23 -13.64
C GLN A 18 -9.02 -3.27 -12.92
N LEU A 19 -10.24 -3.53 -13.39
CA LEU A 19 -11.16 -4.49 -12.76
C LEU A 19 -10.53 -5.89 -12.59
N VAL A 20 -9.72 -6.33 -13.55
CA VAL A 20 -8.98 -7.60 -13.50
C VAL A 20 -8.06 -7.70 -12.28
N SER A 21 -7.62 -6.58 -11.70
CA SER A 21 -6.80 -6.58 -10.49
C SER A 21 -7.56 -6.98 -9.22
N ARG A 22 -8.91 -7.01 -9.24
CA ARG A 22 -9.76 -7.41 -8.11
C ARG A 22 -10.41 -8.78 -8.29
N GLN A 23 -10.33 -9.38 -9.47
CA GLN A 23 -10.99 -10.64 -9.79
C GLN A 23 -10.15 -11.83 -9.33
N SER A 24 -10.79 -12.78 -8.64
CA SER A 24 -10.17 -14.03 -8.17
C SER A 24 -9.74 -14.96 -9.31
N GLU A 25 -10.39 -14.88 -10.47
CA GLU A 25 -10.11 -15.69 -11.66
C GLU A 25 -8.93 -15.17 -12.49
N THR A 26 -8.42 -13.97 -12.19
CA THR A 26 -7.28 -13.40 -12.89
C THR A 26 -6.05 -14.28 -12.68
N LYS A 27 -5.33 -14.56 -13.77
CA LYS A 27 -4.02 -15.19 -13.72
C LYS A 27 -2.99 -14.12 -13.45
N PHE A 28 -2.35 -14.18 -12.29
CA PHE A 28 -1.37 -13.18 -11.91
C PHE A 28 0.07 -13.62 -12.25
N PRO A 29 1.00 -12.67 -12.46
CA PRO A 29 2.33 -12.98 -12.97
C PRO A 29 3.17 -13.95 -12.13
N VAL A 30 2.97 -13.99 -10.80
CA VAL A 30 3.78 -14.82 -9.88
C VAL A 30 2.96 -15.83 -9.08
N ASP A 31 1.76 -16.19 -9.54
CA ASP A 31 0.98 -17.25 -8.90
C ASP A 31 1.76 -18.59 -8.87
N GLY A 32 1.92 -19.16 -7.68
CA GLY A 32 2.66 -20.41 -7.46
C GLY A 32 4.19 -20.27 -7.36
N TYR A 33 4.73 -19.06 -7.49
CA TYR A 33 6.16 -18.80 -7.32
C TYR A 33 6.48 -18.32 -5.91
N ASP A 34 7.68 -18.66 -5.42
CA ASP A 34 8.23 -18.10 -4.20
C ASP A 34 8.82 -16.72 -4.50
N ILE A 35 8.10 -15.67 -4.13
CA ILE A 35 8.49 -14.28 -4.39
C ILE A 35 9.84 -13.92 -3.80
N THR A 36 10.26 -14.58 -2.71
CA THR A 36 11.54 -14.29 -2.03
C THR A 36 12.76 -14.78 -2.82
N LYS A 37 12.54 -15.61 -3.84
CA LYS A 37 13.58 -16.17 -4.72
C LYS A 37 13.70 -15.43 -6.05
N LEU A 38 12.82 -14.46 -6.33
CA LEU A 38 12.86 -13.70 -7.57
C LEU A 38 13.87 -12.55 -7.46
N PRO A 39 14.72 -12.33 -8.48
CA PRO A 39 15.57 -11.16 -8.55
C PRO A 39 14.77 -9.86 -8.54
N ASP A 40 15.34 -8.81 -7.95
CA ASP A 40 14.74 -7.48 -7.86
C ASP A 40 14.35 -6.93 -9.24
N GLU A 41 15.18 -7.13 -10.26
CA GLU A 41 14.93 -6.70 -11.63
C GLU A 41 13.71 -7.41 -12.23
N THR A 42 13.60 -8.72 -12.01
CA THR A 42 12.47 -9.52 -12.49
C THR A 42 11.17 -9.09 -11.82
N LEU A 43 11.19 -8.79 -10.51
CA LEU A 43 10.02 -8.28 -9.79
C LEU A 43 9.53 -6.94 -10.38
N ILE A 44 10.45 -6.06 -10.75
CA ILE A 44 10.12 -4.76 -11.36
C ILE A 44 9.56 -4.94 -12.77
N GLU A 45 10.14 -5.82 -13.59
CA GLU A 45 9.61 -6.14 -14.92
C GLU A 45 8.20 -6.72 -14.86
N LEU A 46 7.97 -7.68 -13.95
CA LEU A 46 6.65 -8.26 -13.71
C LEU A 46 5.65 -7.21 -13.23
N PHE A 47 6.07 -6.32 -12.32
CA PHE A 47 5.23 -5.21 -11.86
C PHE A 47 4.77 -4.29 -13.00
N ASN A 48 5.63 -4.00 -13.98
CA ASN A 48 5.28 -3.14 -15.12
C ASN A 48 4.22 -3.75 -16.04
N THR A 49 3.99 -5.07 -15.95
CA THR A 49 2.98 -5.80 -16.74
C THR A 49 1.80 -6.29 -15.89
N ALA A 50 1.87 -6.13 -14.57
CA ALA A 50 0.89 -6.62 -13.63
C ALA A 50 -0.45 -5.86 -13.74
N PRO A 51 -1.59 -6.52 -13.44
CA PRO A 51 -2.86 -5.84 -13.25
C PRO A 51 -2.78 -4.75 -12.17
N LEU A 52 -3.17 -3.52 -12.49
CA LEU A 52 -3.04 -2.37 -11.60
C LEU A 52 -4.28 -2.17 -10.73
N LEU A 53 -4.12 -2.25 -9.40
CA LEU A 53 -5.14 -1.86 -8.41
C LEU A 53 -5.26 -0.34 -8.28
N HIS A 54 -4.14 0.35 -8.44
CA HIS A 54 -4.06 1.80 -8.30
C HIS A 54 -2.92 2.33 -9.14
N ASP A 55 -3.15 3.44 -9.83
CA ASP A 55 -2.10 4.21 -10.47
C ASP A 55 -2.45 5.69 -10.51
N ASN A 56 -1.56 6.52 -9.97
CA ASN A 56 -1.59 7.97 -10.07
C ASN A 56 -0.34 8.53 -10.77
N GLN A 57 0.33 7.71 -11.59
CA GLN A 57 1.59 7.94 -12.31
C GLN A 57 2.84 7.96 -11.44
N ARG A 58 2.74 8.42 -10.19
CA ARG A 58 3.87 8.57 -9.27
C ARG A 58 3.93 7.50 -8.18
N THR A 59 2.82 6.85 -7.92
CA THR A 59 2.65 5.71 -7.04
C THR A 59 1.68 4.76 -7.70
N CYS A 60 2.09 3.49 -7.77
CA CYS A 60 1.31 2.47 -8.42
C CYS A 60 1.30 1.21 -7.56
N ILE A 61 0.18 0.50 -7.55
CA ILE A 61 -0.02 -0.76 -6.85
C ILE A 61 -0.45 -1.80 -7.90
N GLY A 62 0.38 -2.81 -8.08
CA GLY A 62 0.20 -3.90 -9.03
C GLY A 62 -0.03 -5.22 -8.31
N ARG A 63 -0.90 -6.05 -8.85
CA ARG A 63 -1.15 -7.41 -8.37
C ARG A 63 -0.11 -8.36 -8.94
N LEU A 64 0.78 -8.86 -8.10
CA LEU A 64 1.75 -9.87 -8.52
C LEU A 64 1.17 -11.27 -8.43
N SER A 65 0.39 -11.57 -7.38
CA SER A 65 -0.29 -12.85 -7.19
C SER A 65 -1.68 -12.67 -6.57
N ARG A 66 -2.37 -13.79 -6.34
CA ARG A 66 -3.58 -13.83 -5.51
C ARG A 66 -3.36 -13.30 -4.10
N THR A 67 -2.16 -13.41 -3.55
CA THR A 67 -1.84 -13.08 -2.15
C THR A 67 -0.86 -11.92 -2.00
N PHE A 68 -0.32 -11.38 -3.09
CA PHE A 68 0.70 -10.33 -3.03
C PHE A 68 0.41 -9.15 -3.94
N VAL A 69 0.66 -7.97 -3.41
CA VAL A 69 0.75 -6.73 -4.17
C VAL A 69 2.16 -6.18 -4.10
N LEU A 70 2.53 -5.45 -5.14
CA LEU A 70 3.72 -4.62 -5.14
C LEU A 70 3.28 -3.16 -5.26
N LYS A 71 3.76 -2.33 -4.35
CA LYS A 71 3.62 -0.87 -4.43
C LYS A 71 4.95 -0.28 -4.86
N GLY A 72 4.96 0.61 -5.85
CA GLY A 72 6.20 1.22 -6.30
C GLY A 72 6.07 2.53 -7.07
N ARG A 73 7.23 3.02 -7.56
CA ARG A 73 7.52 4.27 -8.29
C ARG A 73 8.13 5.40 -7.43
N GLU A 74 8.28 6.59 -8.02
CA GLU A 74 9.03 7.74 -7.53
C GLU A 74 8.60 8.23 -6.13
N LEU A 75 7.30 8.24 -5.82
CA LEU A 75 6.81 8.80 -4.54
C LEU A 75 6.64 7.76 -3.43
N VAL A 76 7.06 6.51 -3.64
CA VAL A 76 6.98 5.48 -2.61
C VAL A 76 8.08 5.68 -1.57
N ARG A 77 7.66 5.95 -0.32
CA ARG A 77 8.54 6.32 0.78
C ARG A 77 8.99 5.09 1.58
N PRO A 78 10.25 5.04 2.03
CA PRO A 78 10.75 3.87 2.77
C PRO A 78 10.15 3.79 4.16
N CYS A 79 9.78 4.93 4.76
CA CYS A 79 9.14 4.97 6.05
C CYS A 79 7.82 4.19 6.09
N GLU A 80 7.09 4.06 4.98
CA GLU A 80 5.82 3.33 4.95
C GLU A 80 6.01 1.84 5.30
N ALA A 81 6.98 1.18 4.66
CA ALA A 81 7.31 -0.22 4.93
C ALA A 81 7.84 -0.41 6.34
N GLU A 82 8.72 0.48 6.81
CA GLU A 82 9.28 0.41 8.17
C GLU A 82 8.24 0.70 9.25
N THR A 83 7.29 1.61 9.00
CA THR A 83 6.16 1.85 9.90
C THR A 83 5.26 0.62 9.97
N MET A 84 4.97 -0.07 8.86
CA MET A 84 4.20 -1.31 8.92
C MET A 84 4.92 -2.38 9.77
N LYS A 85 6.22 -2.60 9.55
CA LYS A 85 7.01 -3.52 10.39
C LYS A 85 7.02 -3.11 11.87
N LEU A 86 7.10 -1.81 12.16
CA LEU A 86 7.06 -1.31 13.53
C LEU A 86 5.69 -1.58 14.19
N VAL A 87 4.59 -1.31 13.48
CA VAL A 87 3.24 -1.55 14.00
C VAL A 87 3.00 -3.04 14.23
N GLU A 88 3.42 -3.90 13.31
CA GLU A 88 3.37 -5.37 13.45
C GLU A 88 4.14 -5.83 14.69
N ALA A 89 5.32 -5.26 14.95
CA ALA A 89 6.18 -5.66 16.06
C ALA A 89 5.75 -5.08 17.42
N LYS A 90 4.99 -3.99 17.46
CA LYS A 90 4.71 -3.22 18.69
C LYS A 90 3.25 -3.19 19.11
N THR A 91 2.33 -3.63 18.26
CA THR A 91 0.90 -3.57 18.53
C THR A 91 0.20 -4.87 18.17
N SER A 92 -1.06 -5.01 18.56
CA SER A 92 -1.93 -6.10 18.12
C SER A 92 -2.68 -5.79 16.82
N ILE A 93 -2.38 -4.66 16.17
CA ILE A 93 -3.07 -4.23 14.96
C ILE A 93 -2.58 -5.08 13.79
N SER A 94 -3.52 -5.70 13.10
CA SER A 94 -3.23 -6.39 11.84
C SER A 94 -2.89 -5.35 10.78
N VAL A 95 -1.65 -5.37 10.32
CA VAL A 95 -1.14 -4.59 9.20
C VAL A 95 -0.67 -5.53 8.10
N LEU A 96 -0.54 -5.02 6.89
CA LEU A 96 -0.01 -5.79 5.76
C LEU A 96 1.44 -6.18 6.06
N LYS A 97 1.76 -7.47 5.93
CA LYS A 97 3.13 -7.93 6.10
C LYS A 97 3.97 -7.50 4.91
N VAL A 98 5.08 -6.83 5.18
CA VAL A 98 6.07 -6.47 4.16
C VAL A 98 7.06 -7.62 4.01
N HIS A 99 7.16 -8.17 2.80
CA HIS A 99 8.05 -9.30 2.50
C HIS A 99 9.40 -8.86 1.97
N GLN A 100 9.43 -7.83 1.13
CA GLN A 100 10.65 -7.38 0.46
C GLN A 100 10.56 -5.91 0.11
N VAL A 101 11.69 -5.21 0.17
CA VAL A 101 11.85 -3.81 -0.25
C VAL A 101 12.97 -3.77 -1.29
N VAL A 102 12.69 -3.17 -2.44
CA VAL A 102 13.58 -3.06 -3.60
C VAL A 102 13.81 -1.59 -3.92
N ASN A 103 15.05 -1.20 -4.17
CA ASN A 103 15.41 0.16 -4.56
C ASN A 103 16.16 0.14 -5.89
N THR A 104 15.77 1.00 -6.83
CA THR A 104 16.41 1.11 -8.14
C THR A 104 16.88 2.53 -8.35
N LYS A 105 18.17 2.71 -8.69
CA LYS A 105 18.72 4.02 -9.06
C LYS A 105 18.12 4.46 -10.40
N MET A 106 17.73 5.73 -10.48
CA MET A 106 17.27 6.35 -11.73
C MET A 106 18.04 7.65 -11.93
N GLN A 107 18.63 7.84 -13.11
CA GLN A 107 19.50 8.99 -13.38
C GLN A 107 18.73 10.32 -13.50
N ASP A 108 17.39 10.30 -13.60
CA ASP A 108 16.58 11.48 -13.93
C ASP A 108 15.30 11.68 -13.09
N THR A 109 15.22 11.16 -11.86
CA THR A 109 14.04 11.38 -10.98
C THR A 109 14.34 12.37 -9.86
N PHE A 110 13.32 13.07 -9.35
CA PHE A 110 13.50 14.11 -8.32
C PHE A 110 14.17 13.55 -7.05
N PHE A 111 13.90 12.28 -6.74
CA PHE A 111 14.48 11.56 -5.60
C PHE A 111 15.65 10.63 -5.98
N GLY A 112 16.09 10.63 -7.24
CA GLY A 112 17.21 9.83 -7.74
C GLY A 112 17.00 8.30 -7.70
N CYS A 113 15.80 7.84 -7.35
CA CYS A 113 15.47 6.43 -7.25
C CYS A 113 13.98 6.15 -7.42
N HIS A 114 13.67 4.93 -7.84
CA HIS A 114 12.37 4.31 -7.62
C HIS A 114 12.46 3.34 -6.46
N ARG A 115 11.36 3.21 -5.73
CA ARG A 115 11.21 2.22 -4.68
C ARG A 115 10.03 1.32 -4.97
N TYR A 116 10.18 0.07 -4.55
CA TYR A 116 9.15 -0.95 -4.62
C TYR A 116 9.13 -1.71 -3.30
N PHE A 117 7.97 -2.13 -2.84
CA PHE A 117 7.89 -3.14 -1.79
C PHE A 117 6.72 -4.06 -2.02
N ILE A 118 6.94 -5.32 -1.66
CA ILE A 118 5.97 -6.40 -1.78
C ILE A 118 5.34 -6.61 -0.41
N MET A 119 4.02 -6.66 -0.42
CA MET A 119 3.23 -6.89 0.78
C MET A 119 2.06 -7.81 0.50
N ASP A 120 1.44 -8.31 1.55
CA ASP A 120 0.21 -9.09 1.43
C ASP A 120 -0.87 -8.33 0.66
N PHE A 121 -1.65 -9.07 -0.12
CA PHE A 121 -2.95 -8.64 -0.62
C PHE A 121 -4.03 -9.19 0.33
N ILE A 122 -4.89 -8.30 0.81
CA ILE A 122 -6.09 -8.71 1.54
C ILE A 122 -7.25 -8.67 0.54
N GLU A 123 -7.84 -9.84 0.32
CA GLU A 123 -9.07 -9.95 -0.45
C GLU A 123 -10.24 -9.38 0.35
N GLY A 124 -11.01 -8.51 -0.30
CA GLY A 124 -12.18 -7.89 0.28
C GLY A 124 -12.52 -6.56 -0.37
N ASP A 125 -13.73 -6.11 -0.09
CA ASP A 125 -14.19 -4.79 -0.48
C ASP A 125 -13.73 -3.73 0.52
N THR A 126 -13.62 -2.50 0.07
CA THR A 126 -13.31 -1.38 0.98
C THR A 126 -14.56 -1.01 1.77
N THR A 127 -14.38 -0.44 2.96
CA THR A 127 -15.52 0.09 3.74
C THR A 127 -16.33 1.11 2.93
N GLN A 128 -15.70 1.86 2.02
CA GLN A 128 -16.40 2.78 1.11
C GLN A 128 -17.37 2.04 0.17
N ASP A 129 -17.00 0.86 -0.31
CA ASP A 129 -17.79 0.12 -1.32
C ASP A 129 -19.14 -0.36 -0.75
N TYR A 130 -19.21 -0.67 0.55
CA TYR A 130 -20.41 -1.24 1.18
C TYR A 130 -20.95 -0.44 2.38
N TRP A 131 -20.41 0.77 2.67
CA TRP A 131 -20.83 1.56 3.84
C TRP A 131 -22.34 1.81 3.90
N GLU A 132 -22.94 2.11 2.75
CA GLU A 132 -24.38 2.39 2.65
C GLU A 132 -25.24 1.14 2.88
N ASP A 133 -24.69 -0.05 2.64
CA ASP A 133 -25.39 -1.32 2.84
C ASP A 133 -25.29 -1.84 4.28
N LEU A 134 -24.38 -1.28 5.09
CA LEU A 134 -24.25 -1.64 6.50
C LEU A 134 -25.42 -1.14 7.33
N ASN A 135 -25.97 -2.03 8.17
CA ASN A 135 -26.92 -1.64 9.20
C ASN A 135 -26.22 -0.90 10.35
N GLN A 136 -27.02 -0.31 11.25
CA GLN A 136 -26.53 0.47 12.38
C GLN A 136 -25.53 -0.30 13.26
N ALA A 137 -25.84 -1.55 13.62
CA ALA A 137 -24.98 -2.35 14.47
C ALA A 137 -23.63 -2.69 13.79
N GLN A 138 -23.64 -2.91 12.48
CA GLN A 138 -22.41 -3.13 11.70
C GLN A 138 -21.56 -1.86 11.62
N ARG A 139 -22.17 -0.69 11.42
CA ARG A 139 -21.46 0.60 11.41
C ARG A 139 -20.83 0.88 12.78
N GLU A 140 -21.58 0.66 13.86
CA GLU A 140 -21.07 0.78 15.24
C GLU A 140 -19.88 -0.17 15.47
N ASN A 141 -19.97 -1.40 14.96
CA ASN A 141 -18.87 -2.36 15.05
C ASN A 141 -17.62 -1.88 14.29
N VAL A 142 -17.75 -1.38 13.06
CA VAL A 142 -16.62 -0.81 12.29
C VAL A 142 -15.99 0.38 13.04
N VAL A 143 -16.81 1.31 13.55
CA VAL A 143 -16.32 2.46 14.32
C VAL A 143 -15.58 1.98 15.58
N SER A 144 -16.13 1.00 16.29
CA SER A 144 -15.49 0.42 17.47
C SER A 144 -14.14 -0.19 17.14
N GLN A 145 -14.02 -0.95 16.05
CA GLN A 145 -12.76 -1.55 15.63
C GLN A 145 -11.71 -0.47 15.30
N VAL A 146 -12.09 0.57 14.55
CA VAL A 146 -11.20 1.68 14.22
C VAL A 146 -10.74 2.41 15.49
N ALA A 147 -11.66 2.70 16.41
CA ALA A 147 -11.31 3.33 17.68
C ALA A 147 -10.33 2.47 18.51
N SER A 148 -10.53 1.16 18.56
CA SER A 148 -9.60 0.23 19.23
C SER A 148 -8.20 0.24 18.60
N MET A 149 -8.10 0.35 17.26
CA MET A 149 -6.80 0.48 16.59
C MET A 149 -6.07 1.76 17.00
N PHE A 150 -6.76 2.90 17.07
CA PHE A 150 -6.15 4.15 17.55
C PHE A 150 -5.66 4.05 18.99
N LEU A 151 -6.46 3.45 19.88
CA LEU A 151 -6.08 3.25 21.27
C LEU A 151 -4.87 2.32 21.42
N ALA A 152 -4.70 1.35 20.51
CA ALA A 152 -3.52 0.49 20.46
C ALA A 152 -2.27 1.20 19.90
N LEU A 153 -2.42 2.16 18.97
CA LEU A 153 -1.30 2.94 18.41
C LEU A 153 -0.77 3.99 19.39
N GLN A 154 -1.64 4.67 20.13
CA GLN A 154 -1.26 5.79 21.00
C GLN A 154 -0.15 5.49 22.02
N PRO A 155 -0.18 4.38 22.77
CA PRO A 155 0.86 4.05 23.74
C PRO A 155 2.06 3.33 23.11
N ALA A 156 2.03 3.03 21.80
CA ALA A 156 3.10 2.28 21.15
C ALA A 156 4.40 3.08 21.19
N GLN A 157 5.47 2.46 21.70
CA GLN A 157 6.78 3.11 21.74
C GLN A 157 7.35 3.26 20.33
N VAL A 158 7.55 4.50 19.91
CA VAL A 158 8.18 4.84 18.63
C VAL A 158 9.68 5.08 18.86
N PRO A 159 10.56 4.55 17.99
CA PRO A 159 11.97 4.90 18.02
C PRO A 159 12.18 6.43 17.99
N GLN A 160 13.15 6.92 18.77
CA GLN A 160 13.48 8.36 18.79
C GLN A 160 14.29 8.80 17.57
N GLN A 161 14.83 7.84 16.81
CA GLN A 161 15.51 8.11 15.55
C GLN A 161 14.46 8.35 14.45
N PRO A 162 14.60 9.41 13.64
CA PRO A 162 13.74 9.63 12.49
C PRO A 162 13.76 8.43 11.54
N GLY A 163 12.60 8.10 10.99
CA GLY A 163 12.48 7.08 9.95
C GLY A 163 13.19 7.50 8.66
N PRO A 164 13.47 6.55 7.75
CA PRO A 164 14.14 6.84 6.50
C PRO A 164 13.27 7.75 5.61
N VAL A 165 13.91 8.75 5.01
CA VAL A 165 13.25 9.76 4.16
C VAL A 165 13.53 9.47 2.67
N ASP A 166 14.76 9.06 2.34
CA ASP A 166 15.22 8.86 0.96
C ASP A 166 15.83 7.47 0.75
N CYS A 167 16.25 7.16 -0.49
CA CYS A 167 16.97 5.93 -0.81
C CYS A 167 18.37 5.92 -0.19
N GLN A 168 18.58 5.01 0.75
CA GLN A 168 19.90 4.64 1.21
C GLN A 168 20.46 3.58 0.26
N PHE A 169 21.35 4.00 -0.63
CA PHE A 169 22.21 3.06 -1.33
C PHE A 169 23.43 2.84 -0.45
N LEU A 170 23.60 1.63 0.10
CA LEU A 170 24.85 1.27 0.76
C LEU A 170 25.98 1.43 -0.28
N VAL A 171 26.98 2.24 0.06
CA VAL A 171 28.20 2.48 -0.73
C VAL A 171 29.20 1.39 -0.39
#